data_AF-A0A524DSS9-F1
#
_entry.id   AF-A0A524DSS9-F1
#
_cell.length_a   1.000
_cell.length_b   1.000
_cell.length_c   1.000
_cell.angle_alpha   90.00
_cell.angle_beta   90.00
_cell.angle_gamma   90.00
#
_symmetry.space_group_name_H-M   'P 1'
#
loop_
_entity.id
_entity.type
_entity.pdbx_description
1 polymer ?
#
loop_
_entity_poly.entity_id
_entity_poly.type
_entity_poly.pdbx_seq_one_letter_code
_entity_poly.pdbx_strand_id
1 'polypeptide(L)'
;MTEFQDKTWSELLRNFEVGIENSIEKLENRDIENIPGAKDALIQRLENIKTYFPRKNGELFKQSIDDKIQNNFFPNTQNFVEAFSQILKSRTHEQDFVINELLNGFVTSKAKAIALGTQGPVIDRMVEAFSKRNDFHIVDYQFYAMFGDPNKPKHYITKQLEELINMFGLISKQLVVEKDIRKSERKIYTFYTFPDEIIKILEKKYLIIDEELGYAYVSDAFDRNVFICMFLANLAINRDNIEKIGGAYTINGICSIFALILLLSFLPKLSVDENSPILNDPGFDQNRMSVIPKSWMMNQVLESLFEPLIKIVAYRLGGGLWLSKIIDSEVNKKIMTQIRFLLKDVNKWILGNLCRVEIPIFVEIANIFTEVLVGYEEE
;
A
#
# COMPACT_ATOMS: atom_id res chain seq x y z
N MET A 1 6.65 -40.07 3.39
CA MET A 1 7.38 -38.87 3.88
C MET A 1 6.33 -37.94 4.44
N THR A 2 6.30 -37.76 5.76
CA THR A 2 5.38 -36.86 6.44
C THR A 2 5.79 -35.42 6.11
N GLU A 3 4.98 -34.73 5.31
CA GLU A 3 5.06 -33.27 5.20
C GLU A 3 4.95 -32.70 6.60
N PHE A 4 6.01 -32.06 7.10
CA PHE A 4 5.91 -31.24 8.29
C PHE A 4 4.96 -30.08 7.95
N GLN A 5 3.68 -30.23 8.30
CA GLN A 5 2.72 -29.15 8.20
C GLN A 5 3.21 -27.98 9.06
N ASP A 6 3.32 -26.82 8.45
CA ASP A 6 3.66 -25.58 9.12
C ASP A 6 2.60 -25.26 10.19
N LYS A 7 2.97 -25.50 11.45
CA LYS A 7 2.10 -25.31 12.61
C LYS A 7 1.64 -23.86 12.73
N THR A 8 2.50 -22.90 12.41
CA THR A 8 2.18 -21.47 12.46
C THR A 8 1.14 -21.12 11.40
N TRP A 9 1.30 -21.62 10.18
CA TRP A 9 0.31 -21.43 9.11
C TRP A 9 -1.06 -22.01 9.49
N SER A 10 -1.05 -23.25 10.01
CA SER A 10 -2.28 -23.94 10.40
C SER A 10 -3.04 -23.18 11.50
N GLU A 11 -2.33 -22.58 12.45
CA GLU A 11 -2.92 -21.74 13.50
C GLU A 11 -3.50 -20.43 12.94
N LEU A 12 -2.81 -19.79 11.99
CA LEU A 12 -3.29 -18.58 11.33
C LEU A 12 -4.59 -18.83 10.56
N LEU A 13 -4.68 -19.96 9.83
CA LEU A 13 -5.90 -20.34 9.11
C LEU A 13 -7.07 -20.55 10.07
N ARG A 14 -6.85 -21.32 11.14
CA ARG A 14 -7.87 -21.58 12.17
C ARG A 14 -8.38 -20.29 12.80
N ASN A 15 -7.48 -19.34 13.10
CA ASN A 15 -7.87 -18.06 13.68
C ASN A 15 -8.72 -17.22 12.70
N PHE A 16 -8.44 -17.30 11.41
CA PHE A 16 -9.26 -16.66 10.38
C PHE A 16 -10.64 -17.33 10.24
N GLU A 17 -10.71 -18.67 10.27
CA GLU A 17 -11.98 -19.42 10.26
C GLU A 17 -12.88 -19.05 11.43
N VAL A 18 -12.32 -18.99 12.65
CA VAL A 18 -13.05 -18.52 13.85
C VAL A 18 -13.51 -17.06 13.66
N GLY A 19 -12.70 -16.24 13.00
CA GLY A 19 -13.08 -14.88 12.62
C GLY A 19 -14.33 -14.85 11.72
N ILE A 20 -14.41 -15.75 10.74
CA ILE A 20 -15.55 -15.88 9.82
C ILE A 20 -16.81 -16.29 10.57
N GLU A 21 -16.72 -17.29 11.45
CA GLU A 21 -17.86 -17.75 12.26
C GLU A 21 -18.44 -16.62 13.12
N ASN A 22 -17.56 -15.88 13.80
CA ASN A 22 -17.97 -14.73 14.61
C ASN A 22 -18.61 -13.63 13.76
N SER A 23 -18.13 -13.40 12.54
CA SER A 23 -18.73 -12.42 11.62
C SER A 23 -20.13 -12.84 11.17
N ILE A 24 -20.33 -14.13 10.84
CA ILE A 24 -21.63 -14.69 10.45
C ILE A 24 -22.63 -14.58 11.61
N GLU A 25 -22.24 -15.02 12.82
CA GLU A 25 -23.10 -14.95 14.01
C GLU A 25 -23.55 -13.52 14.28
N LYS A 26 -22.65 -12.54 14.15
CA LYS A 26 -22.99 -11.12 14.34
C LYS A 26 -23.93 -10.60 13.25
N LEU A 27 -23.76 -11.03 12.00
CA LEU A 27 -24.67 -10.66 10.90
C LEU A 27 -26.07 -11.20 11.16
N GLU A 28 -26.19 -12.45 11.60
CA GLU A 28 -27.47 -13.11 11.86
C GLU A 28 -28.21 -12.45 13.03
N ASN A 29 -27.51 -12.19 14.14
CA ASN A 29 -28.12 -11.80 15.42
C ASN A 29 -28.29 -10.29 15.63
N ARG A 30 -27.72 -9.44 14.78
CA ARG A 30 -27.81 -7.97 14.95
C ARG A 30 -28.66 -7.31 13.88
N ASP A 31 -29.33 -6.24 14.30
CA ASP A 31 -29.97 -5.28 13.39
C ASP A 31 -28.90 -4.34 12.83
N ILE A 32 -28.25 -4.81 11.77
CA ILE A 32 -27.30 -4.05 10.97
C ILE A 32 -28.05 -3.28 9.89
N GLU A 33 -27.46 -2.19 9.39
CA GLU A 33 -28.01 -1.38 8.30
C GLU A 33 -28.46 -2.28 7.14
N ASN A 34 -29.77 -2.27 6.87
CA ASN A 34 -30.42 -3.25 6.02
C ASN A 34 -30.53 -2.71 4.58
N ILE A 35 -29.54 -3.05 3.75
CA ILE A 35 -29.70 -2.98 2.30
C ILE A 35 -30.37 -4.30 1.87
N PRO A 36 -31.54 -4.27 1.18
CA PRO A 36 -32.24 -5.48 0.77
C PRO A 36 -31.33 -6.49 0.05
N GLY A 37 -31.34 -7.75 0.49
CA GLY A 37 -30.54 -8.84 -0.09
C GLY A 37 -29.03 -8.79 0.19
N ALA A 38 -28.51 -7.68 0.73
CA ALA A 38 -27.08 -7.52 0.94
C ALA A 38 -26.56 -8.37 2.12
N LYS A 39 -27.32 -8.44 3.21
CA LYS A 39 -26.96 -9.24 4.40
C LYS A 39 -26.82 -10.72 4.00
N ASP A 40 -27.80 -11.24 3.28
CA ASP A 40 -27.81 -12.63 2.82
C ASP A 40 -26.66 -12.90 1.84
N ALA A 41 -26.37 -11.97 0.93
CA ALA A 41 -25.23 -12.07 0.02
C ALA A 41 -23.88 -12.10 0.76
N LEU A 42 -23.73 -11.31 1.84
CA LEU A 42 -22.51 -11.33 2.65
C LEU A 42 -22.39 -12.62 3.48
N ILE A 43 -23.48 -13.09 4.09
CA ILE A 43 -23.47 -14.38 4.81
C ILE A 43 -23.09 -15.51 3.86
N GLN A 44 -23.73 -15.60 2.70
CA GLN A 44 -23.40 -16.60 1.67
C GLN A 44 -21.93 -16.51 1.24
N ARG A 45 -21.41 -15.30 1.08
CA ARG A 45 -20.01 -15.07 0.72
C ARG A 45 -19.04 -15.54 1.81
N LEU A 46 -19.34 -15.26 3.07
CA LEU A 46 -18.54 -15.71 4.21
C LEU A 46 -18.58 -17.23 4.37
N GLU A 47 -19.75 -17.85 4.19
CA GLU A 47 -19.90 -19.32 4.17
C GLU A 47 -19.10 -19.99 3.05
N ASN A 48 -19.09 -19.39 1.85
CA ASN A 48 -18.24 -19.86 0.77
C ASN A 48 -16.75 -19.78 1.14
N ILE A 49 -16.30 -18.63 1.68
CA ILE A 49 -14.91 -18.49 2.13
C ILE A 49 -14.61 -19.55 3.18
N LYS A 50 -15.45 -19.72 4.22
CA LYS A 50 -15.30 -20.74 5.25
C LYS A 50 -15.16 -22.16 4.68
N THR A 51 -15.90 -22.49 3.64
CA THR A 51 -15.91 -23.83 3.03
C THR A 51 -14.66 -24.12 2.20
N TYR A 52 -14.14 -23.12 1.48
CA TYR A 52 -13.07 -23.30 0.51
C TYR A 52 -11.69 -22.91 1.04
N PHE A 53 -11.64 -21.97 2.00
CA PHE A 53 -10.41 -21.46 2.59
C PHE A 53 -9.54 -22.51 3.32
N PRO A 54 -10.08 -23.46 4.11
CA PRO A 54 -9.27 -24.48 4.80
C PRO A 54 -8.71 -25.56 3.87
N ARG A 55 -9.30 -25.73 2.68
CA ARG A 55 -9.02 -26.90 1.83
C ARG A 55 -7.55 -26.95 1.46
N LYS A 56 -6.96 -28.15 1.56
CA LYS A 56 -5.53 -28.38 1.34
C LYS A 56 -4.64 -27.41 2.15
N ASN A 57 -5.00 -27.12 3.40
CA ASN A 57 -4.26 -26.20 4.28
C ASN A 57 -4.14 -24.79 3.66
N GLY A 58 -5.20 -24.30 3.02
CA GLY A 58 -5.24 -22.98 2.40
C GLY A 58 -4.26 -22.79 1.24
N GLU A 59 -3.87 -23.86 0.54
CA GLU A 59 -2.88 -23.83 -0.53
C GLU A 59 -3.20 -22.79 -1.61
N LEU A 60 -4.46 -22.76 -2.09
CA LEU A 60 -4.89 -21.81 -3.12
C LEU A 60 -4.78 -20.35 -2.63
N PHE A 61 -5.16 -20.11 -1.38
CA PHE A 61 -5.08 -18.77 -0.80
C PHE A 61 -3.62 -18.33 -0.62
N LYS A 62 -2.77 -19.25 -0.16
CA LYS A 62 -1.33 -19.05 -0.02
C LYS A 62 -0.69 -18.71 -1.36
N GLN A 63 -0.92 -19.54 -2.39
CA GLN A 63 -0.42 -19.31 -3.75
C GLN A 63 -0.89 -17.96 -4.28
N SER A 64 -2.14 -17.59 -4.00
CA SER A 64 -2.68 -16.33 -4.49
C SER A 64 -2.05 -15.12 -3.81
N ILE A 65 -1.80 -15.15 -2.50
CA ILE A 65 -1.02 -14.09 -1.84
C ILE A 65 0.39 -14.02 -2.43
N ASP A 66 1.02 -15.16 -2.66
CA ASP A 66 2.39 -15.24 -3.19
C ASP A 66 2.45 -14.65 -4.63
N ASP A 67 1.56 -15.10 -5.50
CA ASP A 67 1.56 -14.70 -6.92
C ASP A 67 1.06 -13.27 -7.14
N LYS A 68 0.07 -12.85 -6.37
CA LYS A 68 -0.66 -11.60 -6.61
C LYS A 68 -0.17 -10.45 -5.74
N ILE A 69 0.27 -10.73 -4.52
CA ILE A 69 0.75 -9.70 -3.58
C ILE A 69 2.28 -9.75 -3.46
N GLN A 70 2.86 -10.89 -3.09
CA GLN A 70 4.29 -10.97 -2.82
C GLN A 70 5.10 -10.70 -4.10
N ASN A 71 4.83 -11.40 -5.20
CA ASN A 71 5.60 -11.23 -6.43
C ASN A 71 5.47 -9.83 -7.05
N ASN A 72 4.32 -9.17 -6.90
CA ASN A 72 4.06 -7.87 -7.51
C ASN A 72 4.53 -6.68 -6.66
N PHE A 73 4.51 -6.79 -5.32
CA PHE A 73 4.79 -5.68 -4.40
C PHE A 73 6.01 -5.92 -3.50
N PHE A 74 6.39 -7.17 -3.26
CA PHE A 74 7.50 -7.58 -2.38
C PHE A 74 8.37 -8.67 -3.04
N PRO A 75 8.94 -8.38 -4.23
CA PRO A 75 9.65 -9.38 -5.03
C PRO A 75 10.81 -10.00 -4.26
N ASN A 76 11.02 -11.30 -4.47
CA ASN A 76 12.07 -12.05 -3.79
C ASN A 76 13.46 -11.81 -4.40
N THR A 77 13.98 -10.59 -4.30
CA THR A 77 15.32 -10.21 -4.75
C THR A 77 16.06 -9.42 -3.67
N GLN A 78 17.39 -9.41 -3.76
CA GLN A 78 18.27 -8.54 -2.97
C GLN A 78 18.70 -7.29 -3.74
N ASN A 79 18.41 -7.21 -5.04
CA ASN A 79 18.76 -6.07 -5.89
C ASN A 79 17.63 -5.02 -5.86
N PHE A 80 17.93 -3.83 -5.35
CA PHE A 80 16.98 -2.72 -5.25
C PHE A 80 16.37 -2.32 -6.60
N VAL A 81 17.20 -2.28 -7.65
CA VAL A 81 16.81 -1.83 -8.99
C VAL A 81 15.93 -2.87 -9.67
N GLU A 82 16.26 -4.14 -9.47
CA GLU A 82 15.42 -5.24 -9.94
C GLU A 82 14.05 -5.20 -9.26
N ALA A 83 14.02 -5.07 -7.92
CA ALA A 83 12.78 -4.95 -7.16
C ALA A 83 11.94 -3.77 -7.65
N PHE A 84 12.54 -2.58 -7.78
CA PHE A 84 11.88 -1.40 -8.30
C PHE A 84 11.32 -1.62 -9.71
N SER A 85 12.10 -2.21 -10.62
CA SER A 85 11.67 -2.44 -12.00
C SER A 85 10.51 -3.44 -12.08
N GLN A 86 10.53 -4.50 -11.28
CA GLN A 86 9.44 -5.48 -11.22
C GLN A 86 8.15 -4.84 -10.70
N ILE A 87 8.23 -4.11 -9.59
CA ILE A 87 7.06 -3.41 -9.00
C ILE A 87 6.54 -2.33 -9.97
N LEU A 88 7.42 -1.59 -10.64
CA LEU A 88 6.99 -0.56 -11.60
C LEU A 88 6.28 -1.13 -12.83
N LYS A 89 6.56 -2.40 -13.20
CA LYS A 89 5.96 -3.09 -14.35
C LYS A 89 4.68 -3.83 -14.01
N SER A 90 4.54 -4.34 -12.79
CA SER A 90 3.39 -5.15 -12.35
C SER A 90 2.11 -4.33 -12.13
N ARG A 91 2.21 -3.00 -12.22
CA ARG A 91 1.19 -2.05 -11.81
C ARG A 91 0.36 -1.52 -12.99
N THR A 92 -0.97 -1.61 -12.87
CA THR A 92 -1.93 -1.05 -13.84
C THR A 92 -2.65 0.18 -13.29
N HIS A 93 -3.15 1.05 -14.17
CA HIS A 93 -3.71 2.35 -13.80
C HIS A 93 -4.86 2.28 -12.77
N GLU A 94 -5.68 1.23 -12.81
CA GLU A 94 -6.81 1.02 -11.88
C GLU A 94 -6.37 0.46 -10.52
N GLN A 95 -5.41 -0.47 -10.52
CA GLN A 95 -4.77 -0.96 -9.29
C GLN A 95 -4.04 0.18 -8.56
N ASP A 96 -3.56 1.14 -9.34
CA ASP A 96 -2.68 2.18 -8.84
C ASP A 96 -3.37 3.21 -7.98
N PHE A 97 -4.60 3.58 -8.27
CA PHE A 97 -5.24 4.67 -7.55
C PHE A 97 -5.44 4.36 -6.05
N VAL A 98 -6.16 3.27 -5.72
CA VAL A 98 -6.51 2.98 -4.32
C VAL A 98 -5.27 2.59 -3.50
N ILE A 99 -4.39 1.77 -4.06
CA ILE A 99 -3.13 1.37 -3.40
C ILE A 99 -2.22 2.59 -3.23
N ASN A 100 -2.12 3.47 -4.25
CA ASN A 100 -1.30 4.67 -4.14
C ASN A 100 -1.83 5.61 -3.09
N GLU A 101 -3.14 5.84 -3.02
CA GLU A 101 -3.70 6.72 -2.02
C GLU A 101 -3.50 6.17 -0.60
N LEU A 102 -3.69 4.86 -0.40
CA LEU A 102 -3.45 4.21 0.91
C LEU A 102 -1.98 4.30 1.32
N LEU A 103 -1.06 3.98 0.40
CA LEU A 103 0.37 4.06 0.68
C LEU A 103 0.86 5.50 0.82
N ASN A 104 0.35 6.44 0.02
CA ASN A 104 0.68 7.87 0.12
C ASN A 104 0.19 8.46 1.45
N GLY A 105 -1.03 8.12 1.87
CA GLY A 105 -1.56 8.50 3.18
C GLY A 105 -0.70 7.97 4.33
N PHE A 106 -0.27 6.70 4.23
CA PHE A 106 0.58 6.08 5.24
C PHE A 106 1.98 6.70 5.29
N VAL A 107 2.62 6.86 4.15
CA VAL A 107 3.93 7.51 4.02
C VAL A 107 3.86 8.95 4.49
N THR A 108 2.80 9.68 4.17
CA THR A 108 2.60 11.06 4.65
C THR A 108 2.40 11.11 6.16
N SER A 109 1.65 10.18 6.76
CA SER A 109 1.51 10.07 8.21
C SER A 109 2.86 9.83 8.89
N LYS A 110 3.65 8.89 8.36
CA LYS A 110 5.01 8.59 8.84
C LYS A 110 5.93 9.79 8.66
N ALA A 111 5.86 10.46 7.52
CA ALA A 111 6.71 11.60 7.22
C ALA A 111 6.34 12.83 8.06
N LYS A 112 5.06 13.07 8.40
CA LYS A 112 4.68 14.13 9.36
C LYS A 112 5.25 13.92 10.76
N ALA A 113 5.42 12.67 11.18
CA ALA A 113 6.10 12.36 12.43
C ALA A 113 7.61 12.70 12.39
N ILE A 114 8.19 12.75 11.18
CA ILE A 114 9.60 13.06 10.94
C ILE A 114 9.79 14.57 10.66
N ALA A 115 8.90 15.18 9.87
CA ALA A 115 8.95 16.55 9.39
C ALA A 115 7.65 17.30 9.75
N LEU A 116 7.66 17.96 10.90
CA LEU A 116 6.48 18.61 11.51
C LEU A 116 5.96 19.85 10.75
N GLY A 117 6.72 20.38 9.78
CA GLY A 117 6.42 21.63 9.07
C GLY A 117 5.77 21.48 7.68
N THR A 118 5.59 20.27 7.18
CA THR A 118 5.12 20.05 5.80
C THR A 118 3.60 20.28 5.66
N GLN A 119 3.19 21.23 4.80
CA GLN A 119 1.80 21.38 4.36
C GLN A 119 1.53 20.48 3.13
N GLY A 120 0.67 19.47 3.27
CA GLY A 120 0.31 18.53 2.19
C GLY A 120 1.09 17.20 2.19
N PRO A 121 0.78 16.28 1.27
CA PRO A 121 1.44 14.98 1.17
C PRO A 121 2.91 15.09 0.77
N VAL A 122 3.77 14.27 1.40
CA VAL A 122 5.22 14.37 1.18
C VAL A 122 5.63 13.86 -0.20
N ILE A 123 4.97 12.82 -0.71
CA ILE A 123 5.25 12.29 -2.05
C ILE A 123 4.93 13.35 -3.12
N ASP A 124 3.85 14.12 -2.96
CA ASP A 124 3.47 15.14 -3.94
C ASP A 124 4.53 16.22 -4.08
N ARG A 125 5.10 16.66 -2.95
CA ARG A 125 6.22 17.61 -2.94
C ARG A 125 7.47 17.02 -3.59
N MET A 126 7.71 15.71 -3.40
CA MET A 126 8.83 15.02 -4.06
C MET A 126 8.61 14.97 -5.57
N VAL A 127 7.42 14.59 -6.03
CA VAL A 127 7.05 14.59 -7.46
C VAL A 127 7.25 15.98 -8.06
N GLU A 128 6.71 17.02 -7.43
CA GLU A 128 6.84 18.40 -7.89
C GLU A 128 8.31 18.85 -7.95
N ALA A 129 9.12 18.47 -6.97
CA ALA A 129 10.52 18.87 -6.92
C ALA A 129 11.38 18.15 -7.98
N PHE A 130 11.14 16.86 -8.20
CA PHE A 130 11.87 16.06 -9.19
C PHE A 130 11.38 16.30 -10.62
N SER A 131 10.12 16.69 -10.84
CA SER A 131 9.60 16.99 -12.19
C SER A 131 10.09 18.33 -12.75
N LYS A 132 10.45 19.30 -11.87
CA LYS A 132 10.97 20.62 -12.27
C LYS A 132 12.35 20.60 -12.91
N ARG A 133 13.09 19.49 -12.81
CA ARG A 133 14.42 19.35 -13.40
C ARG A 133 14.55 18.05 -14.16
N ASN A 134 15.06 18.14 -15.38
CA ASN A 134 15.27 17.00 -16.29
C ASN A 134 16.38 16.04 -15.85
N ASP A 135 17.16 16.40 -14.83
CA ASP A 135 18.26 15.61 -14.29
C ASP A 135 17.90 14.91 -12.97
N PHE A 136 16.64 15.01 -12.52
CA PHE A 136 16.14 14.40 -11.29
C PHE A 136 17.03 14.69 -10.06
N HIS A 137 17.46 15.94 -9.88
CA HIS A 137 18.25 16.37 -8.72
C HIS A 137 17.51 17.39 -7.85
N ILE A 138 17.46 17.18 -6.54
CA ILE A 138 17.03 18.21 -5.58
C ILE A 138 18.25 18.74 -4.82
N VAL A 139 18.46 20.05 -4.86
CA VAL A 139 19.57 20.65 -4.09
C VAL A 139 19.24 20.61 -2.60
N ASP A 140 20.24 20.39 -1.76
CA ASP A 140 20.05 20.21 -0.32
C ASP A 140 19.32 21.38 0.37
N TYR A 141 19.57 22.64 -0.05
CA TYR A 141 18.82 23.78 0.44
C TYR A 141 17.33 23.74 0.06
N GLN A 142 16.99 23.29 -1.16
CA GLN A 142 15.60 23.13 -1.59
C GLN A 142 14.93 22.01 -0.78
N PHE A 143 15.62 20.89 -0.58
CA PHE A 143 15.14 19.78 0.23
C PHE A 143 14.84 20.22 1.66
N TYR A 144 15.76 21.00 2.26
CA TYR A 144 15.57 21.61 3.57
C TYR A 144 14.38 22.58 3.59
N ALA A 145 14.21 23.43 2.57
CA ALA A 145 13.07 24.35 2.51
C ALA A 145 11.72 23.61 2.37
N MET A 146 11.71 22.45 1.73
CA MET A 146 10.50 21.66 1.50
C MET A 146 10.10 20.80 2.70
N PHE A 147 11.06 20.21 3.41
CA PHE A 147 10.78 19.21 4.46
C PHE A 147 11.30 19.62 5.84
N GLY A 148 11.98 20.75 5.95
CA GLY A 148 12.51 21.24 7.21
C GLY A 148 11.51 22.03 8.04
N ASP A 149 11.95 22.40 9.24
CA ASP A 149 11.24 23.32 10.13
C ASP A 149 11.87 24.71 10.00
N PRO A 150 11.12 25.75 9.56
CA PRO A 150 11.63 27.12 9.45
C PRO A 150 12.17 27.66 10.78
N ASN A 151 11.73 27.12 11.91
CA ASN A 151 12.08 27.57 13.25
C ASN A 151 13.26 26.80 13.86
N LYS A 152 13.77 25.74 13.21
CA LYS A 152 14.89 24.95 13.72
C LYS A 152 16.08 25.02 12.78
N PRO A 153 17.30 25.25 13.26
CA PRO A 153 18.49 25.20 12.42
C PRO A 153 18.71 23.81 11.78
N LYS A 154 19.33 23.79 10.59
CA LYS A 154 19.59 22.57 9.79
C LYS A 154 20.21 21.40 10.55
N HIS A 155 21.20 21.66 11.39
CA HIS A 155 21.88 20.59 12.13
C HIS A 155 20.96 19.82 13.10
N TYR A 156 19.85 20.43 13.54
CA TYR A 156 18.86 19.76 14.39
C TYR A 156 17.93 18.81 13.64
N ILE A 157 17.77 18.98 12.33
CA ILE A 157 16.83 18.20 11.51
C ILE A 157 17.53 17.32 10.46
N THR A 158 18.87 17.30 10.45
CA THR A 158 19.64 16.54 9.45
C THR A 158 19.30 15.05 9.50
N LYS A 159 19.18 14.47 10.69
CA LYS A 159 18.78 13.07 10.87
C LYS A 159 17.36 12.79 10.34
N GLN A 160 16.43 13.73 10.51
CA GLN A 160 15.06 13.60 10.02
C GLN A 160 15.01 13.61 8.48
N LEU A 161 15.79 14.49 7.87
CA LEU A 161 15.93 14.56 6.41
C LEU A 161 16.58 13.28 5.85
N GLU A 162 17.61 12.75 6.53
CA GLU A 162 18.22 11.45 6.19
C GLU A 162 17.23 10.29 6.31
N GLU A 163 16.40 10.26 7.34
CA GLU A 163 15.33 9.26 7.48
C GLU A 163 14.33 9.32 6.31
N LEU A 164 14.00 10.53 5.82
CA LEU A 164 13.14 10.71 4.65
C LEU A 164 13.80 10.18 3.36
N ILE A 165 15.07 10.49 3.16
CA ILE A 165 15.87 10.04 2.01
C ILE A 165 15.97 8.51 2.00
N ASN A 166 16.29 7.93 3.16
CA ASN A 166 16.42 6.49 3.35
C ASN A 166 15.09 5.77 3.15
N MET A 167 13.95 6.38 3.52
CA MET A 167 12.63 5.80 3.32
C MET A 167 12.35 5.52 1.83
N PHE A 168 12.73 6.46 0.96
CA PHE A 168 12.58 6.31 -0.48
C PHE A 168 13.78 5.64 -1.14
N GLY A 169 14.89 5.35 -0.45
CA GLY A 169 16.09 4.77 -1.09
C GLY A 169 16.80 5.75 -2.03
N LEU A 170 16.70 7.06 -1.76
CA LEU A 170 17.44 8.10 -2.44
C LEU A 170 18.90 8.14 -1.96
N ILE A 171 19.77 8.75 -2.76
CA ILE A 171 21.19 8.91 -2.45
C ILE A 171 21.58 10.39 -2.39
N SER A 172 22.53 10.69 -1.53
CA SER A 172 23.17 12.00 -1.42
C SER A 172 24.45 12.00 -2.26
N LYS A 173 24.60 12.97 -3.15
CA LYS A 173 25.80 13.20 -3.97
C LYS A 173 26.35 14.59 -3.69
N GLN A 174 27.68 14.71 -3.74
CA GLN A 174 28.38 15.98 -3.56
C GLN A 174 29.01 16.43 -4.87
N LEU A 175 28.71 17.65 -5.29
CA LEU A 175 29.40 18.35 -6.38
C LEU A 175 30.40 19.34 -5.77
N VAL A 176 31.68 19.14 -6.06
CA VAL A 176 32.74 20.06 -5.64
C VAL A 176 33.00 21.05 -6.77
N VAL A 177 32.70 22.33 -6.54
CA VAL A 177 33.03 23.41 -7.47
C VAL A 177 34.29 24.10 -6.95
N GLU A 178 35.41 23.93 -7.66
CA GLU A 178 36.72 24.44 -7.23
C GLU A 178 36.84 25.97 -7.30
N LYS A 179 36.07 26.62 -8.18
CA LYS A 179 35.99 28.08 -8.30
C LYS A 179 34.56 28.54 -8.55
N ASP A 180 33.87 28.94 -7.49
CA ASP A 180 32.61 29.69 -7.62
C ASP A 180 32.92 31.06 -8.24
N ILE A 181 32.27 31.39 -9.37
CA ILE A 181 32.49 32.60 -10.20
C ILE A 181 32.44 33.89 -9.35
N ARG A 182 31.73 33.88 -8.20
CA ARG A 182 31.54 35.05 -7.34
C ARG A 182 32.51 35.18 -6.17
N LYS A 183 33.12 34.09 -5.69
CA LYS A 183 33.91 34.12 -4.44
C LYS A 183 35.29 33.46 -4.53
N SER A 184 35.62 32.75 -5.61
CA SER A 184 36.91 32.04 -5.77
C SER A 184 37.24 31.07 -4.63
N GLU A 185 36.22 30.57 -3.94
CA GLU A 185 36.34 29.56 -2.87
C GLU A 185 35.80 28.21 -3.35
N ARG A 186 36.42 27.12 -2.86
CA ARG A 186 35.94 25.75 -3.08
C ARG A 186 34.59 25.59 -2.38
N LYS A 187 33.56 25.25 -3.14
CA LYS A 187 32.20 25.08 -2.62
C LYS A 187 31.70 23.68 -2.87
N ILE A 188 31.20 23.04 -1.81
CA ILE A 188 30.62 21.70 -1.87
C ILE A 188 29.11 21.87 -1.89
N TYR A 189 28.48 21.43 -2.98
CA TYR A 189 27.05 21.39 -3.12
C TYR A 189 26.56 19.96 -2.91
N THR A 190 25.71 19.76 -1.91
CA THR A 190 25.03 18.48 -1.71
C THR A 190 23.70 18.50 -2.45
N PHE A 191 23.37 17.39 -3.10
CA PHE A 191 22.10 17.19 -3.77
C PHE A 191 21.61 15.75 -3.58
N TYR A 192 20.30 15.57 -3.66
CA TYR A 192 19.62 14.29 -3.49
C TYR A 192 19.05 13.82 -4.82
N THR A 193 19.23 12.54 -5.12
CA THR A 193 18.79 11.94 -6.38
C THR A 193 18.55 10.44 -6.26
N PHE A 194 18.05 9.84 -7.33
CA PHE A 194 17.89 8.41 -7.46
C PHE A 194 19.25 7.72 -7.68
N PRO A 195 19.38 6.43 -7.33
CA PRO A 195 20.53 5.65 -7.76
C PRO A 195 20.69 5.68 -9.29
N ASP A 196 21.93 5.67 -9.79
CA ASP A 196 22.22 5.88 -11.23
C ASP A 196 21.51 4.86 -12.14
N GLU A 197 21.34 3.64 -11.66
CA GLU A 197 20.63 2.58 -12.38
C GLU A 197 19.10 2.83 -12.42
N ILE A 198 18.53 3.45 -11.39
CA ILE A 198 17.14 3.90 -11.37
C ILE A 198 16.95 5.10 -12.30
N ILE A 199 17.89 6.06 -12.32
CA ILE A 199 17.86 7.21 -13.23
C ILE A 199 17.71 6.73 -14.67
N LYS A 200 18.49 5.72 -15.11
CA LYS A 200 18.37 5.15 -16.47
C LYS A 200 16.97 4.60 -16.78
N ILE A 201 16.30 4.01 -15.79
CA ILE A 201 14.92 3.52 -15.95
C ILE A 201 13.95 4.70 -16.07
N LEU A 202 14.14 5.73 -15.24
CA LEU A 202 13.29 6.92 -15.23
C LEU A 202 13.46 7.75 -16.50
N GLU A 203 14.68 7.97 -16.97
CA GLU A 203 14.97 8.68 -18.23
C GLU A 203 14.28 7.98 -19.40
N LYS A 204 14.39 6.65 -19.50
CA LYS A 204 13.75 5.89 -20.57
C LYS A 204 12.21 5.99 -20.55
N LYS A 205 11.60 6.12 -19.36
CA LYS A 205 10.13 6.06 -19.20
C LYS A 205 9.47 7.43 -19.12
N TYR A 206 10.15 8.42 -18.55
CA TYR A 206 9.57 9.70 -18.16
C TYR A 206 10.30 10.92 -18.70
N LEU A 207 11.50 10.79 -19.29
CA LEU A 207 12.17 11.95 -19.91
C LEU A 207 11.73 12.06 -21.38
N ILE A 208 11.19 13.21 -21.75
CA ILE A 208 10.82 13.55 -23.13
C ILE A 208 11.87 14.52 -23.67
N ILE A 209 12.45 14.17 -24.82
CA ILE A 209 13.34 15.05 -25.57
C ILE A 209 12.51 15.75 -26.63
N ASP A 210 12.33 17.06 -26.48
CA ASP A 210 11.65 17.88 -27.46
C ASP A 210 12.65 18.36 -28.50
N GLU A 211 12.62 17.76 -29.68
CA GLU A 211 13.51 18.12 -30.80
C GLU A 211 13.18 19.50 -31.39
N GLU A 212 11.93 19.98 -31.25
CA GLU A 212 11.50 21.28 -31.77
C GLU A 212 11.94 22.43 -30.87
N LEU A 213 11.86 22.24 -29.55
CA LEU A 213 12.23 23.24 -28.55
C LEU A 213 13.70 23.12 -28.07
N GLY A 214 14.38 22.02 -28.41
CA GLY A 214 15.78 21.78 -28.09
C GLY A 214 16.05 21.58 -26.60
N TYR A 215 15.05 21.22 -25.80
CA TYR A 215 15.21 20.92 -24.38
C TYR A 215 14.51 19.61 -23.98
N ALA A 216 15.07 18.93 -22.99
CA ALA A 216 14.46 17.75 -22.39
C ALA A 216 13.66 18.13 -21.13
N TYR A 217 12.49 17.53 -20.94
CA TYR A 217 11.63 17.74 -19.78
C TYR A 217 11.04 16.42 -19.25
N VAL A 218 10.62 16.43 -17.98
CA VAL A 218 9.98 15.26 -17.35
C VAL A 218 8.50 15.23 -17.72
N SER A 219 8.03 14.10 -18.22
CA SER A 219 6.65 13.82 -18.58
C SER A 219 5.70 13.98 -17.39
N ASP A 220 4.47 14.44 -17.65
CA ASP A 220 3.38 14.49 -16.66
C ASP A 220 2.99 13.10 -16.12
N ALA A 221 3.41 12.02 -16.79
CA ALA A 221 3.24 10.65 -16.29
C ALA A 221 4.17 10.33 -15.09
N PHE A 222 5.15 11.19 -14.79
CA PHE A 222 5.98 11.07 -13.59
C PHE A 222 5.18 11.50 -12.36
N ASP A 223 4.75 10.52 -11.56
CA ASP A 223 3.79 10.74 -10.49
C ASP A 223 4.20 10.03 -9.18
N ARG A 224 3.25 9.97 -8.24
CA ARG A 224 3.39 9.33 -6.94
C ARG A 224 3.82 7.86 -7.04
N ASN A 225 3.49 7.19 -8.14
CA ASN A 225 3.75 5.77 -8.34
C ASN A 225 5.24 5.45 -8.25
N VAL A 226 6.10 6.33 -8.78
CA VAL A 226 7.56 6.15 -8.76
C VAL A 226 8.07 6.02 -7.32
N PHE A 227 7.69 6.95 -6.44
CA PHE A 227 8.13 6.96 -5.05
C PHE A 227 7.52 5.82 -4.25
N ILE A 228 6.29 5.41 -4.57
CA ILE A 228 5.63 4.27 -3.92
C ILE A 228 6.32 2.97 -4.32
N CYS A 229 6.67 2.80 -5.60
CA CYS A 229 7.45 1.65 -6.07
C CYS A 229 8.81 1.58 -5.39
N MET A 230 9.49 2.72 -5.21
CA MET A 230 10.77 2.76 -4.50
C MET A 230 10.63 2.45 -3.02
N PHE A 231 9.61 2.98 -2.36
CA PHE A 231 9.31 2.67 -0.98
C PHE A 231 9.08 1.15 -0.79
N LEU A 232 8.23 0.54 -1.63
CA LEU A 232 7.97 -0.91 -1.58
C LEU A 232 9.22 -1.74 -1.93
N ALA A 233 10.00 -1.34 -2.93
CA ALA A 233 11.26 -1.99 -3.27
C ALA A 233 12.24 -1.98 -2.09
N ASN A 234 12.31 -0.86 -1.36
CA ASN A 234 13.16 -0.72 -0.19
C ASN A 234 12.71 -1.65 0.96
N LEU A 235 11.39 -1.83 1.14
CA LEU A 235 10.84 -2.81 2.08
C LEU A 235 11.18 -4.25 1.68
N ALA A 236 11.05 -4.57 0.39
CA ALA A 236 11.26 -5.92 -0.14
C ALA A 236 12.71 -6.40 0.07
N ILE A 237 13.70 -5.56 -0.23
CA ILE A 237 15.13 -5.92 -0.11
C ILE A 237 15.62 -5.93 1.35
N ASN A 238 14.96 -5.16 2.23
CA ASN A 238 15.34 -5.06 3.64
C ASN A 238 14.35 -5.81 4.56
N ARG A 239 13.60 -6.77 4.03
CA ARG A 239 12.57 -7.50 4.80
C ARG A 239 13.10 -8.14 6.08
N ASP A 240 14.37 -8.56 6.08
CA ASP A 240 15.03 -9.19 7.22
C ASP A 240 15.61 -8.17 8.22
N ASN A 241 15.63 -6.88 7.87
CA ASN A 241 16.16 -5.80 8.71
C ASN A 241 15.04 -4.82 9.10
N ILE A 242 14.37 -5.14 10.20
CA ILE A 242 13.22 -4.38 10.72
C ILE A 242 13.58 -2.91 10.99
N GLU A 243 14.79 -2.62 11.46
CA GLU A 243 15.21 -1.24 11.75
C GLU A 243 15.31 -0.42 10.46
N LYS A 244 15.90 -0.98 9.40
CA LYS A 244 16.03 -0.30 8.09
C LYS A 244 14.69 0.00 7.44
N ILE A 245 13.69 -0.87 7.61
CA ILE A 245 12.35 -0.63 7.04
C ILE A 245 11.47 0.28 7.91
N GLY A 246 12.00 0.79 9.04
CA GLY A 246 11.28 1.72 9.91
C GLY A 246 10.42 1.05 10.97
N GLY A 247 10.84 -0.12 11.45
CA GLY A 247 10.36 -0.75 12.66
C GLY A 247 9.00 -1.45 12.55
N ALA A 248 8.53 -1.93 13.70
CA ALA A 248 7.22 -2.58 13.83
C ALA A 248 6.07 -1.72 13.29
N TYR A 249 6.15 -0.39 13.45
CA TYR A 249 5.15 0.54 12.92
C TYR A 249 4.93 0.37 11.41
N THR A 250 6.02 0.24 10.64
CA THR A 250 5.94 0.10 9.18
C THR A 250 5.37 -1.25 8.78
N ILE A 251 5.79 -2.32 9.46
CA ILE A 251 5.27 -3.67 9.23
C ILE A 251 3.76 -3.70 9.50
N ASN A 252 3.32 -3.17 10.64
CA ASN A 252 1.91 -3.15 11.01
C ASN A 252 1.07 -2.33 10.01
N GLY A 253 1.55 -1.14 9.60
CA GLY A 253 0.85 -0.29 8.64
C GLY A 253 0.70 -0.94 7.26
N ILE A 254 1.76 -1.55 6.75
CA ILE A 254 1.74 -2.22 5.44
C ILE A 254 0.86 -3.46 5.47
N CYS A 255 1.03 -4.34 6.46
CA CYS A 255 0.20 -5.53 6.60
C CYS A 255 -1.28 -5.18 6.74
N SER A 256 -1.58 -4.08 7.44
CA SER A 256 -2.94 -3.54 7.58
C SER A 256 -3.54 -3.05 6.27
N ILE A 257 -2.77 -2.33 5.44
CA ILE A 257 -3.24 -1.84 4.14
C ILE A 257 -3.60 -3.03 3.24
N PHE A 258 -2.70 -4.00 3.11
CA PHE A 258 -2.93 -5.17 2.27
C PHE A 258 -4.04 -6.07 2.81
N ALA A 259 -4.11 -6.27 4.13
CA ALA A 259 -5.21 -7.00 4.76
C ALA A 259 -6.57 -6.31 4.56
N LEU A 260 -6.60 -4.98 4.61
CA LEU A 260 -7.83 -4.21 4.39
C LEU A 260 -8.28 -4.37 2.94
N ILE A 261 -7.40 -4.16 1.98
CA ILE A 261 -7.74 -4.30 0.56
C ILE A 261 -8.28 -5.71 0.28
N LEU A 262 -7.61 -6.73 0.84
CA LEU A 262 -8.03 -8.11 0.72
C LEU A 262 -9.40 -8.36 1.35
N LEU A 263 -9.63 -7.85 2.57
CA LEU A 263 -10.93 -7.93 3.24
C LEU A 263 -12.04 -7.24 2.44
N LEU A 264 -11.78 -6.07 1.87
CA LEU A 264 -12.73 -5.34 1.02
C LEU A 264 -13.03 -6.09 -0.28
N SER A 265 -12.04 -6.79 -0.84
CA SER A 265 -12.24 -7.60 -2.04
C SER A 265 -13.15 -8.82 -1.81
N PHE A 266 -13.18 -9.33 -0.57
CA PHE A 266 -14.05 -10.43 -0.15
C PHE A 266 -15.52 -10.03 -0.07
N LEU A 267 -15.83 -8.74 0.09
CA LEU A 267 -17.21 -8.27 0.22
C LEU A 267 -18.00 -8.46 -1.08
N PRO A 268 -19.32 -8.76 -0.99
CA PRO A 268 -20.15 -8.97 -2.17
C PRO A 268 -20.28 -7.68 -2.99
N LYS A 269 -20.48 -7.82 -4.32
CA LYS A 269 -20.88 -6.70 -5.18
C LYS A 269 -22.38 -6.44 -4.95
N LEU A 270 -22.74 -5.25 -4.49
CA LEU A 270 -24.11 -4.77 -4.39
C LEU A 270 -24.41 -3.84 -5.58
N SER A 271 -25.54 -4.09 -6.23
CA SER A 271 -26.11 -3.16 -7.22
C SER A 271 -26.77 -1.99 -6.50
N VAL A 272 -26.52 -0.79 -7.01
CA VAL A 272 -27.16 0.43 -6.51
C VAL A 272 -28.51 0.59 -7.20
N ASP A 273 -29.56 0.83 -6.41
CA ASP A 273 -30.90 1.16 -6.94
C ASP A 273 -30.86 2.44 -7.80
N GLU A 274 -31.68 2.48 -8.86
CA GLU A 274 -31.74 3.58 -9.84
C GLU A 274 -32.09 4.94 -9.22
N ASN A 275 -32.71 4.93 -8.02
CA ASN A 275 -33.10 6.14 -7.29
C ASN A 275 -32.09 6.55 -6.21
N SER A 276 -30.95 5.87 -6.11
CA SER A 276 -30.00 6.12 -5.02
C SER A 276 -29.32 7.49 -5.17
N PRO A 277 -29.22 8.29 -4.09
CA PRO A 277 -28.58 9.61 -4.12
C PRO A 277 -27.11 9.58 -4.57
N ILE A 278 -26.43 8.45 -4.43
CA ILE A 278 -25.04 8.24 -4.84
C ILE A 278 -24.85 8.36 -6.36
N LEU A 279 -25.90 8.09 -7.15
CA LEU A 279 -25.85 8.19 -8.62
C LEU A 279 -25.68 9.63 -9.11
N ASN A 280 -25.96 10.62 -8.25
CA ASN A 280 -25.79 12.04 -8.57
C ASN A 280 -24.36 12.55 -8.30
N ASP A 281 -23.47 11.69 -7.79
CA ASP A 281 -22.12 12.07 -7.41
C ASP A 281 -21.15 11.94 -8.62
N PRO A 282 -20.46 13.02 -9.07
CA PRO A 282 -19.68 13.02 -10.31
C PRO A 282 -18.52 12.01 -10.40
N GLY A 283 -18.09 11.44 -9.27
CA GLY A 283 -17.07 10.39 -9.22
C GLY A 283 -17.63 8.96 -9.11
N PHE A 284 -18.95 8.77 -9.19
CA PHE A 284 -19.59 7.47 -9.03
C PHE A 284 -19.44 6.67 -10.32
N ASP A 285 -18.77 5.53 -10.24
CA ASP A 285 -18.62 4.59 -11.34
C ASP A 285 -19.31 3.27 -10.97
N GLN A 286 -20.51 3.06 -11.50
CA GLN A 286 -21.32 1.85 -11.28
C GLN A 286 -20.59 0.56 -11.70
N ASN A 287 -19.67 0.65 -12.66
CA ASN A 287 -18.96 -0.52 -13.17
C ASN A 287 -17.87 -0.99 -12.21
N ARG A 288 -17.27 -0.06 -11.46
CA ARG A 288 -16.08 -0.31 -10.61
C ARG A 288 -16.34 -0.21 -9.11
N MET A 289 -17.52 0.25 -8.70
CA MET A 289 -17.83 0.50 -7.29
C MET A 289 -19.18 -0.13 -6.90
N SER A 290 -19.17 -0.89 -5.80
CA SER A 290 -20.38 -1.47 -5.22
C SER A 290 -20.55 -0.96 -3.80
N VAL A 291 -21.70 -0.46 -3.38
CA VAL A 291 -21.88 0.03 -2.00
C VAL A 291 -21.79 -1.11 -0.97
N ILE A 292 -21.25 -0.85 0.21
CA ILE A 292 -21.14 -1.70 1.39
C ILE A 292 -21.77 -0.90 2.54
N PRO A 293 -22.55 -1.48 3.44
CA PRO A 293 -23.04 -0.78 4.63
C PRO A 293 -21.95 -0.32 5.60
N LYS A 294 -22.19 0.83 6.25
CA LYS A 294 -21.23 1.54 7.13
C LYS A 294 -20.94 0.71 8.37
N SER A 295 -21.98 0.02 8.83
CA SER A 295 -22.00 -0.85 10.00
C SER A 295 -21.15 -2.11 9.85
N TRP A 296 -20.86 -2.56 8.61
CA TRP A 296 -20.20 -3.85 8.38
C TRP A 296 -18.69 -3.76 8.50
N MET A 297 -18.07 -2.70 7.97
CA MET A 297 -16.63 -2.72 7.72
C MET A 297 -15.74 -2.75 8.97
N MET A 298 -16.13 -2.11 10.08
CA MET A 298 -15.14 -1.85 11.15
C MET A 298 -15.67 -1.74 12.57
N ASN A 299 -16.99 -1.70 12.81
CA ASN A 299 -17.50 -1.56 14.18
C ASN A 299 -18.22 -2.81 14.70
N GLN A 300 -18.59 -3.76 13.83
CA GLN A 300 -19.41 -4.89 14.25
C GLN A 300 -19.01 -6.21 13.56
N VAL A 301 -18.97 -6.26 12.22
CA VAL A 301 -18.88 -7.54 11.50
C VAL A 301 -17.45 -7.93 11.13
N LEU A 302 -16.73 -7.10 10.36
CA LEU A 302 -15.44 -7.50 9.79
C LEU A 302 -14.24 -7.32 10.74
N GLU A 303 -14.43 -6.71 11.90
CA GLU A 303 -13.37 -6.56 12.92
C GLU A 303 -12.74 -7.91 13.28
N SER A 304 -13.58 -8.95 13.38
CA SER A 304 -13.17 -10.33 13.70
C SER A 304 -12.31 -10.98 12.60
N LEU A 305 -12.34 -10.45 11.37
CA LEU A 305 -11.57 -10.96 10.23
C LEU A 305 -10.26 -10.20 10.03
N PHE A 306 -10.20 -8.96 10.50
CA PHE A 306 -9.16 -8.04 10.14
C PHE A 306 -7.81 -8.37 10.80
N GLU A 307 -7.80 -8.62 12.11
CA GLU A 307 -6.58 -9.01 12.82
C GLU A 307 -5.97 -10.33 12.30
N PRO A 308 -6.74 -11.43 12.11
CA PRO A 308 -6.21 -12.64 11.51
C PRO A 308 -5.61 -12.41 10.11
N LEU A 309 -6.24 -11.57 9.27
CA LEU A 309 -5.70 -11.25 7.95
C LEU A 309 -4.38 -10.47 8.01
N ILE A 310 -4.23 -9.52 8.95
CA ILE A 310 -2.95 -8.82 9.15
C ILE A 310 -1.84 -9.84 9.45
N LYS A 311 -2.10 -10.80 10.33
CA LYS A 311 -1.13 -11.82 10.72
C LYS A 311 -0.79 -12.75 9.57
N ILE A 312 -1.76 -13.14 8.76
CA ILE A 312 -1.54 -13.92 7.53
C ILE A 312 -0.65 -13.15 6.55
N VAL A 313 -0.99 -11.89 6.25
CA VAL A 313 -0.20 -11.05 5.35
C VAL A 313 1.23 -10.87 5.87
N ALA A 314 1.39 -10.59 7.18
CA ALA A 314 2.71 -10.45 7.79
C ALA A 314 3.56 -11.71 7.64
N TYR A 315 2.96 -12.87 7.91
CA TYR A 315 3.63 -14.16 7.78
C TYR A 315 4.02 -14.49 6.34
N ARG A 316 3.18 -14.14 5.35
CA ARG A 316 3.50 -14.38 3.94
C ARG A 316 4.59 -13.45 3.41
N LEU A 317 4.53 -12.16 3.75
CA LEU A 317 5.45 -11.16 3.19
C LEU A 317 6.84 -11.18 3.83
N GLY A 318 6.93 -11.42 5.14
CA GLY A 318 8.21 -11.38 5.87
C GLY A 318 8.39 -12.50 6.90
N GLY A 319 7.63 -13.58 6.78
CA GLY A 319 7.79 -14.79 7.59
C GLY A 319 7.51 -14.57 9.07
N GLY A 320 8.07 -15.48 9.89
CA GLY A 320 7.96 -15.41 11.35
C GLY A 320 8.54 -14.11 11.94
N LEU A 321 9.50 -13.49 11.26
CA LEU A 321 10.10 -12.24 11.70
C LEU A 321 9.08 -11.10 11.72
N TRP A 322 8.36 -10.88 10.62
CA TRP A 322 7.32 -9.85 10.55
C TRP A 322 6.14 -10.18 11.43
N LEU A 323 5.72 -11.45 11.47
CA LEU A 323 4.64 -11.92 12.33
C LEU A 323 4.92 -11.58 13.81
N SER A 324 6.16 -11.79 14.29
CA SER A 324 6.56 -11.47 15.66
C SER A 324 6.51 -9.98 16.03
N LYS A 325 6.35 -9.10 15.03
CA LYS A 325 6.27 -7.64 15.18
C LYS A 325 4.87 -7.09 15.01
N ILE A 326 3.89 -7.93 14.66
CA ILE A 326 2.49 -7.54 14.73
C ILE A 326 2.13 -7.35 16.21
N ILE A 327 1.55 -6.19 16.53
CA ILE A 327 1.30 -5.80 17.92
C ILE A 327 -0.14 -6.15 18.28
N ASP A 328 -0.32 -7.20 19.08
CA ASP A 328 -1.63 -7.77 19.45
C ASP A 328 -2.47 -6.92 20.42
N SER A 329 -1.87 -5.93 21.12
CA SER A 329 -2.55 -5.16 22.17
C SER A 329 -3.17 -3.85 21.64
N GLU A 330 -3.62 -2.94 22.53
CA GLU A 330 -4.25 -1.62 22.32
C GLU A 330 -3.69 -0.75 21.14
N VAL A 331 -2.51 -1.08 20.64
CA VAL A 331 -1.95 -0.59 19.38
C VAL A 331 -2.73 -1.06 18.15
N ASN A 332 -3.38 -2.23 18.13
CA ASN A 332 -4.38 -2.61 17.13
C ASN A 332 -5.53 -1.61 17.08
N LYS A 333 -5.96 -1.03 18.22
CA LYS A 333 -6.93 0.08 18.21
C LYS A 333 -6.33 1.35 17.59
N LYS A 334 -5.03 1.62 17.78
CA LYS A 334 -4.33 2.74 17.12
C LYS A 334 -4.08 2.50 15.63
N ILE A 335 -3.77 1.27 15.22
CA ILE A 335 -3.66 0.84 13.83
C ILE A 335 -5.04 0.89 13.19
N MET A 336 -6.10 0.43 13.85
CA MET A 336 -7.50 0.64 13.44
C MET A 336 -7.88 2.13 13.39
N THR A 337 -7.32 2.97 14.26
CA THR A 337 -7.48 4.43 14.20
C THR A 337 -6.68 5.04 13.04
N GLN A 338 -5.52 4.48 12.71
CA GLN A 338 -4.71 4.85 11.55
C GLN A 338 -5.31 4.34 10.26
N ILE A 339 -5.98 3.20 10.26
CA ILE A 339 -6.77 2.71 9.14
C ILE A 339 -8.05 3.54 9.03
N ARG A 340 -8.71 3.95 10.13
CA ARG A 340 -9.76 4.98 10.09
C ARG A 340 -9.26 6.30 9.54
N PHE A 341 -8.03 6.69 9.85
CA PHE A 341 -7.38 7.89 9.34
C PHE A 341 -7.06 7.76 7.85
N LEU A 342 -6.47 6.64 7.43
CA LEU A 342 -6.24 6.28 6.04
C LEU A 342 -7.58 6.21 5.29
N LEU A 343 -8.62 5.57 5.83
CA LEU A 343 -9.96 5.51 5.26
C LEU A 343 -10.65 6.88 5.19
N LYS A 344 -10.35 7.80 6.12
CA LYS A 344 -10.87 9.19 6.11
C LYS A 344 -10.12 10.07 5.08
N ASP A 345 -8.84 9.81 4.87
CA ASP A 345 -7.95 10.61 4.00
C ASP A 345 -7.82 10.06 2.57
N VAL A 346 -8.00 8.75 2.34
CA VAL A 346 -7.83 8.06 1.04
C VAL A 346 -8.95 8.38 0.08
N ASN A 347 -10.16 8.65 0.57
CA ASN A 347 -11.17 9.41 -0.17
C ASN A 347 -12.44 9.60 0.68
N LYS A 348 -13.14 10.73 0.49
CA LYS A 348 -14.56 10.84 0.88
C LYS A 348 -15.43 9.71 0.29
N TRP A 349 -14.95 9.00 -0.72
CA TRP A 349 -15.67 7.96 -1.46
C TRP A 349 -15.65 6.56 -0.82
N ILE A 350 -14.50 6.06 -0.36
CA ILE A 350 -14.41 4.73 0.25
C ILE A 350 -15.16 4.68 1.60
N LEU A 351 -15.33 5.82 2.29
CA LEU A 351 -16.14 5.88 3.53
C LEU A 351 -17.43 6.71 3.44
N GLY A 352 -17.50 7.74 2.60
CA GLY A 352 -18.74 8.52 2.45
C GLY A 352 -19.83 7.69 1.80
N ASN A 353 -19.41 6.89 0.79
CA ASN A 353 -20.25 6.06 -0.06
C ASN A 353 -19.99 4.55 0.10
N LEU A 354 -18.94 4.18 0.85
CA LEU A 354 -18.67 2.82 1.32
C LEU A 354 -18.55 1.77 0.21
N CYS A 355 -17.76 2.03 -0.83
CA CYS A 355 -17.72 1.11 -1.96
C CYS A 355 -16.74 -0.06 -1.76
N ARG A 356 -17.11 -1.28 -2.20
CA ARG A 356 -16.26 -2.43 -2.48
C ARG A 356 -15.14 -1.98 -3.39
N VAL A 357 -13.92 -2.36 -3.01
CA VAL A 357 -12.72 -2.05 -3.77
C VAL A 357 -12.52 -3.14 -4.81
N GLU A 358 -12.76 -2.80 -6.08
CA GLU A 358 -12.52 -3.69 -7.22
C GLU A 358 -11.09 -3.49 -7.75
N ILE A 359 -10.09 -3.92 -6.98
CA ILE A 359 -8.72 -4.04 -7.50
C ILE A 359 -8.57 -5.43 -8.13
N PRO A 360 -8.32 -5.57 -9.44
CA PRO A 360 -8.33 -6.85 -10.14
C PRO A 360 -7.50 -7.94 -9.45
N ILE A 361 -6.26 -7.63 -9.04
CA ILE A 361 -5.37 -8.56 -8.34
C ILE A 361 -5.99 -9.12 -7.05
N PHE A 362 -6.72 -8.32 -6.28
CA PHE A 362 -7.36 -8.77 -5.03
C PHE A 362 -8.74 -9.38 -5.27
N VAL A 363 -9.47 -8.89 -6.27
CA VAL A 363 -10.72 -9.52 -6.72
C VAL A 363 -10.45 -10.92 -7.25
N GLU A 364 -9.34 -11.17 -7.94
CA GLU A 364 -8.91 -12.51 -8.34
C GLU A 364 -8.69 -13.42 -7.13
N ILE A 365 -8.01 -12.95 -6.07
CA ILE A 365 -7.85 -13.70 -4.82
C ILE A 365 -9.22 -14.00 -4.20
N ALA A 366 -10.12 -13.01 -4.20
CA ALA A 366 -11.47 -13.18 -3.70
C ALA A 366 -12.30 -14.13 -4.59
N ASN A 367 -12.04 -14.16 -5.89
CA ASN A 367 -12.83 -14.89 -6.87
C ASN A 367 -12.61 -16.41 -6.81
N ILE A 368 -11.46 -16.84 -6.29
CA ILE A 368 -11.16 -18.24 -5.97
C ILE A 368 -12.24 -18.85 -5.05
N PHE A 369 -12.85 -18.02 -4.20
CA PHE A 369 -13.91 -18.43 -3.28
C PHE A 369 -15.32 -18.32 -3.87
N THR A 370 -15.45 -18.03 -5.17
CA THR A 370 -16.73 -17.89 -5.91
C THR A 370 -16.82 -18.83 -7.10
N GLU A 371 -15.71 -19.11 -7.77
CA GLU A 371 -15.66 -20.04 -8.91
C GLU A 371 -14.69 -21.17 -8.63
N VAL A 372 -15.22 -22.27 -8.08
CA VAL A 372 -14.81 -23.58 -8.58
C VAL A 372 -15.95 -24.00 -9.51
N LEU A 373 -15.72 -23.87 -10.82
CA LEU A 373 -16.50 -24.62 -11.80
C LEU A 373 -16.39 -26.08 -11.39
N VAL A 374 -17.49 -26.65 -10.90
CA VAL A 374 -17.63 -28.10 -10.79
C VAL A 374 -17.68 -28.62 -12.22
N GLY A 375 -16.51 -28.97 -12.76
CA GLY A 375 -16.37 -29.44 -14.13
C GLY A 375 -15.08 -30.23 -14.30
N TYR A 376 -15.25 -31.55 -14.37
CA TYR A 376 -14.30 -32.58 -14.80
C TYR A 376 -13.12 -32.90 -13.87
N GLU A 377 -13.35 -33.90 -13.01
CA GLU A 377 -12.34 -34.94 -12.81
C GLU A 377 -12.18 -35.68 -14.17
N GLU A 378 -11.05 -35.50 -14.85
CA GLU A 378 -10.61 -36.44 -15.88
C GLU A 378 -9.96 -37.64 -15.17
N GLU A 379 -10.68 -38.77 -15.26
CA GLU A 379 -10.35 -40.20 -15.01
C GLU A 379 -9.57 -40.62 -13.75
#